data_AF-A0AAW0AUW0-F1
#
_entry.id   AF-A0AAW0AUW0-F1
#
_cell.length_a   1.000
_cell.length_b   1.000
_cell.length_c   1.000
_cell.angle_alpha   90.00
_cell.angle_beta   90.00
_cell.angle_gamma   90.00
#
_symmetry.space_group_name_H-M   'P 1'
#
loop_
_entity.id
_entity.type
_entity.pdbx_description
1 polymer ?
#
loop_
_entity_poly.entity_id
_entity_poly.type
_entity_poly.pdbx_seq_one_letter_code
_entity_poly.pdbx_strand_id
1 'polypeptide(L)'
;MTDSAAAAAAAAERMDRLERTVDRLVELFQTAANPPTTTAPTPAAPPEPPPAAKTVLRPNPPFVFDGDRSAGRAFLHSDRTYIRLVPEAFVEGGELSKEKAVRFTMSFMSKDSAQKWAERMSIKTPFPFLTWDAFTKEFCSRFVEENEQDHALHKLESRAYYMGSRDVF
;
A
#
# COMPACT_ATOMS: atom_id res chain seq x y z
N MET A 1 39.04 23.95 -49.55
CA MET A 1 39.30 24.10 -48.09
C MET A 1 38.59 25.34 -47.51
N THR A 2 37.36 25.66 -47.95
CA THR A 2 36.68 26.92 -47.56
C THR A 2 35.34 26.69 -46.83
N ASP A 3 34.73 25.51 -46.93
CA ASP A 3 33.45 25.19 -46.24
C ASP A 3 33.56 24.98 -44.73
N SER A 4 34.72 24.51 -44.23
CA SER A 4 34.90 24.21 -42.80
C SER A 4 34.92 25.47 -41.91
N ALA A 5 35.45 26.59 -42.44
CA ALA A 5 35.51 27.85 -41.70
C ALA A 5 34.13 28.52 -41.57
N ALA A 6 33.27 28.40 -42.58
CA ALA A 6 31.91 28.94 -42.55
C ALA A 6 31.00 28.19 -41.57
N ALA A 7 31.14 26.85 -41.49
CA ALA A 7 30.40 26.04 -40.53
C ALA A 7 30.80 26.31 -39.08
N ALA A 8 32.08 26.56 -38.81
CA ALA A 8 32.58 26.92 -37.48
C ALA A 8 32.07 28.30 -37.02
N ALA A 9 31.99 29.28 -37.93
CA ALA A 9 31.42 30.60 -37.62
C ALA A 9 29.92 30.53 -37.32
N ALA A 10 29.15 29.76 -38.08
CA ALA A 10 27.72 29.56 -37.84
C ALA A 10 27.43 28.79 -36.54
N ALA A 11 28.32 27.86 -36.15
CA ALA A 11 28.21 27.15 -34.87
C ALA A 11 28.51 28.07 -33.68
N ALA A 12 29.48 28.98 -33.81
CA ALA A 12 29.80 29.97 -32.79
C ALA A 12 28.63 30.94 -32.57
N GLU A 13 28.03 31.49 -33.64
CA GLU A 13 26.86 32.36 -33.53
C GLU A 13 25.65 31.66 -32.88
N ARG A 14 25.49 30.36 -33.13
CA ARG A 14 24.41 29.57 -32.52
C ARG A 14 24.62 29.38 -31.02
N MET A 15 25.84 29.14 -30.56
CA MET A 15 26.18 29.04 -29.13
C MET A 15 25.98 30.38 -28.43
N ASP A 16 26.45 31.46 -29.04
CA ASP A 16 26.26 32.83 -28.56
C ASP A 16 24.79 33.22 -28.41
N ARG A 17 23.92 32.70 -29.29
CA ARG A 17 22.48 32.91 -29.21
C ARG A 17 21.86 32.11 -28.07
N LEU A 18 22.34 30.89 -27.84
CA LEU A 18 21.86 30.02 -26.77
C LEU A 18 22.22 30.57 -25.39
N GLU A 19 23.44 31.07 -25.22
CA GLU A 19 23.89 31.71 -23.96
C GLU A 19 22.99 32.90 -23.62
N ARG A 20 22.75 33.80 -24.57
CA ARG A 20 21.84 34.95 -24.37
C ARG A 20 20.41 34.54 -24.03
N THR A 21 19.91 33.42 -24.57
CA THR A 21 18.58 32.91 -24.20
C THR A 21 18.54 32.31 -22.81
N VAL A 22 19.61 31.64 -22.36
CA VAL A 22 19.70 31.07 -21.02
C VAL A 22 19.79 32.19 -19.98
N ASP A 23 20.62 33.20 -20.20
CA ASP A 23 20.74 34.35 -19.29
C ASP A 23 19.40 35.08 -19.13
N ARG A 24 18.66 35.25 -20.24
CA ARG A 24 17.34 35.87 -20.21
C ARG A 24 16.30 35.02 -19.45
N LEU A 25 16.38 33.70 -19.54
CA LEU A 25 15.51 32.80 -18.79
C LEU A 25 15.83 32.83 -17.29
N VAL A 26 17.12 32.91 -16.93
CA VAL A 26 17.57 33.05 -15.54
C VAL A 26 17.10 34.38 -14.95
N GLU A 27 17.23 35.48 -15.69
CA GLU A 27 16.76 36.81 -15.25
C GLU A 27 15.24 36.85 -15.06
N LEU A 28 14.47 36.18 -15.94
CA LEU A 28 13.01 36.01 -15.80
C LEU A 28 12.64 35.18 -14.57
N PHE A 29 13.39 34.12 -14.26
CA PHE A 29 13.17 33.31 -13.07
C PHE A 29 13.50 34.07 -11.79
N GLN A 30 14.55 34.89 -11.79
CA GLN A 30 14.94 35.70 -10.63
C GLN A 30 13.99 36.87 -10.37
N THR A 31 13.44 37.48 -11.42
CA THR A 31 12.41 38.54 -11.28
C THR A 31 11.04 37.98 -10.89
N ALA A 32 10.70 36.75 -11.27
CA ALA A 32 9.48 36.08 -10.81
C ALA A 32 9.56 35.63 -9.32
N ALA A 33 10.77 35.47 -8.77
CA ALA A 33 10.98 35.02 -7.39
C ALA A 33 10.89 36.13 -6.33
N ASN A 34 10.91 37.41 -6.71
CA ASN A 34 10.84 38.54 -5.77
C ASN A 34 9.81 39.60 -6.22
N PRO A 35 8.55 39.53 -5.77
CA PRO A 35 7.63 40.65 -5.93
C PRO A 35 8.08 41.85 -5.07
N PRO A 36 7.94 43.10 -5.52
CA PRO A 36 8.09 44.26 -4.66
C PRO A 36 6.98 44.25 -3.61
N THR A 37 7.37 44.20 -2.33
CA THR A 37 6.49 44.25 -1.16
C THR A 37 5.68 45.55 -1.17
N THR A 38 4.50 45.52 -1.80
CA THR A 38 3.48 46.55 -1.64
C THR A 38 2.54 46.04 -0.57
N THR A 39 2.55 46.71 0.58
CA THR A 39 1.65 46.44 1.72
C THR A 39 0.20 46.67 1.30
N ALA A 40 -0.46 45.60 0.87
CA ALA A 40 -1.90 45.50 0.78
C ALA A 40 -2.36 44.26 1.58
N PRO A 41 -3.47 44.32 2.33
CA PRO A 41 -3.92 43.21 3.15
C PRO A 41 -4.35 42.04 2.25
N THR A 42 -3.56 40.97 2.28
CA THR A 42 -3.83 39.70 1.60
C THR A 42 -5.17 39.12 2.08
N PRO A 43 -6.08 38.70 1.18
CA PRO A 43 -7.21 37.85 1.57
C PRO A 43 -6.64 36.56 2.17
N ALA A 44 -7.05 36.22 3.39
CA ALA A 44 -6.59 35.04 4.10
C ALA A 44 -6.69 33.80 3.19
N ALA A 45 -5.57 33.09 3.03
CA ALA A 45 -5.56 31.79 2.38
C ALA A 45 -6.60 30.88 3.08
N PRO A 46 -7.31 30.01 2.33
CA PRO A 46 -8.20 29.04 2.94
C PRO A 46 -7.42 28.27 4.02
N PRO A 47 -7.99 28.06 5.21
CA PRO A 47 -7.31 27.34 6.27
C PRO A 47 -6.87 25.98 5.73
N GLU A 48 -5.58 25.69 5.89
CA GLU A 48 -5.00 24.38 5.62
C GLU A 48 -5.90 23.32 6.28
N PRO A 49 -6.30 22.25 5.57
CA PRO A 49 -7.15 21.24 6.15
C PRO A 49 -6.47 20.72 7.43
N PRO A 50 -7.21 20.61 8.54
CA PRO A 50 -6.62 20.16 9.80
C PRO A 50 -5.91 18.82 9.56
N PRO A 51 -4.73 18.59 10.18
CA PRO A 51 -4.03 17.33 10.04
C PRO A 51 -5.01 16.21 10.39
N ALA A 52 -5.16 15.25 9.46
CA ALA A 52 -6.08 14.13 9.61
C ALA A 52 -5.99 13.59 11.04
N ALA A 53 -7.11 13.62 11.76
CA ALA A 53 -7.14 13.28 13.17
C ALA A 53 -6.59 11.85 13.33
N LYS A 54 -5.43 11.73 13.96
CA LYS A 54 -4.84 10.44 14.30
C LYS A 54 -5.84 9.68 15.16
N THR A 55 -6.09 8.41 14.86
CA THR A 55 -6.99 7.64 15.70
C THR A 55 -6.38 7.54 17.09
N VAL A 56 -7.16 7.91 18.12
CA VAL A 56 -6.72 7.81 19.54
C VAL A 56 -6.70 6.34 19.97
N LEU A 57 -7.41 5.49 19.23
CA LEU A 57 -7.49 4.06 19.45
C LEU A 57 -6.12 3.41 19.18
N ARG A 58 -5.67 2.58 20.11
CA ARG A 58 -4.50 1.72 19.94
C ARG A 58 -5.00 0.26 19.88
N PRO A 59 -5.52 -0.17 18.72
CA PRO A 59 -5.96 -1.55 18.59
C PRO A 59 -4.77 -2.50 18.71
N ASN A 60 -5.04 -3.68 19.26
CA ASN A 60 -4.03 -4.73 19.33
C ASN A 60 -3.67 -5.18 17.90
N PRO A 61 -2.37 -5.31 17.55
CA PRO A 61 -1.98 -5.81 16.24
C PRO A 61 -2.51 -7.24 15.98
N PRO A 62 -2.64 -7.64 14.71
CA PRO A 62 -2.95 -9.01 14.34
C PRO A 62 -1.96 -10.02 14.93
N PHE A 63 -2.40 -11.27 15.09
CA PHE A 63 -1.53 -12.34 15.54
C PHE A 63 -0.64 -12.85 14.40
N VAL A 64 0.50 -13.46 14.75
CA VAL A 64 1.41 -14.06 13.77
C VAL A 64 0.79 -15.33 13.20
N PHE A 65 0.75 -15.43 11.87
CA PHE A 65 0.17 -16.55 11.15
C PHE A 65 1.23 -17.51 10.60
N ASP A 66 1.01 -18.80 10.83
CA ASP A 66 1.88 -19.93 10.45
C ASP A 66 1.43 -20.62 9.14
N GLY A 67 0.21 -20.34 8.70
CA GLY A 67 -0.38 -20.97 7.53
C GLY A 67 -1.40 -22.05 7.86
N ASP A 68 -1.80 -22.20 9.13
CA ASP A 68 -2.90 -23.10 9.49
C ASP A 68 -4.20 -22.69 8.80
N ARG A 69 -4.76 -23.61 8.02
CA ARG A 69 -5.98 -23.40 7.27
C ARG A 69 -7.20 -23.18 8.16
N SER A 70 -7.19 -23.73 9.37
CA SER A 70 -8.28 -23.56 10.33
C SER A 70 -8.33 -22.13 10.90
N ALA A 71 -7.19 -21.44 10.92
CA ALA A 71 -7.06 -20.08 11.45
C ALA A 71 -7.07 -19.00 10.36
N GLY A 72 -7.01 -19.37 9.07
CA GLY A 72 -6.84 -18.41 7.98
C GLY A 72 -7.93 -17.35 7.87
N ARG A 73 -9.21 -17.72 8.11
CA ARG A 73 -10.31 -16.74 8.12
C ARG A 73 -10.22 -15.79 9.31
N ALA A 74 -9.89 -16.33 10.48
CA ALA A 74 -9.72 -15.53 11.69
C ALA A 74 -8.57 -14.53 11.54
N PHE A 75 -7.47 -14.95 10.91
CA PHE A 75 -6.34 -14.10 10.57
C PHE A 75 -6.75 -12.96 9.65
N LEU A 76 -7.35 -13.27 8.49
CA LEU A 76 -7.84 -12.24 7.55
C LEU A 76 -8.82 -11.26 8.20
N HIS A 77 -9.71 -11.76 9.05
CA HIS A 77 -10.64 -10.92 9.78
C HIS A 77 -9.92 -9.97 10.75
N SER A 78 -8.91 -10.46 11.46
CA SER A 78 -8.12 -9.65 12.40
C SER A 78 -7.37 -8.51 11.70
N ASP A 79 -6.70 -8.80 10.58
CA ASP A 79 -6.01 -7.81 9.76
C ASP A 79 -6.96 -6.76 9.19
N ARG A 80 -8.07 -7.21 8.58
CA ARG A 80 -9.06 -6.31 7.99
C ARG A 80 -9.66 -5.38 9.04
N THR A 81 -9.85 -5.89 10.26
CA THR A 81 -10.35 -5.09 11.39
C THR A 81 -9.31 -4.07 11.83
N TYR A 82 -8.04 -4.47 11.96
CA TYR A 82 -6.95 -3.56 12.31
C TYR A 82 -6.82 -2.40 11.30
N ILE A 83 -6.82 -2.72 10.00
CA ILE A 83 -6.72 -1.72 8.92
C ILE A 83 -7.87 -0.71 8.98
N ARG A 84 -9.08 -1.15 9.37
CA ARG A 84 -10.25 -0.27 9.52
C ARG A 84 -10.18 0.61 10.77
N LEU A 85 -9.50 0.15 11.82
CA LEU A 85 -9.35 0.89 13.07
C LEU A 85 -8.24 1.93 13.00
N VAL A 86 -7.22 1.73 12.15
CA VAL A 86 -6.06 2.65 11.98
C VAL A 86 -5.84 3.00 10.50
N PRO A 87 -6.84 3.56 9.79
CA PRO A 87 -6.73 3.83 8.36
C PRO A 87 -5.58 4.79 8.01
N GLU A 88 -5.23 5.71 8.92
CA GLU A 88 -4.15 6.68 8.75
C GLU A 88 -2.77 6.03 8.56
N ALA A 89 -2.54 4.84 9.12
CA ALA A 89 -1.29 4.12 8.94
C ALA A 89 -1.11 3.62 7.49
N PHE A 90 -2.21 3.51 6.74
CA PHE A 90 -2.26 2.92 5.41
C PHE A 90 -2.49 3.96 4.30
N VAL A 91 -2.51 5.25 4.64
CA VAL A 91 -2.64 6.33 3.64
C VAL A 91 -1.33 6.54 2.89
N GLU A 92 -1.44 6.72 1.58
CA GLU A 92 -0.36 7.10 0.66
C GLU A 92 -0.93 8.08 -0.37
N GLY A 93 -0.36 9.28 -0.47
CA GLY A 93 -0.88 10.32 -1.38
C GLY A 93 -2.28 10.84 -1.03
N GLY A 94 -2.74 10.69 0.22
CA GLY A 94 -4.07 11.12 0.67
C GLY A 94 -5.16 10.06 0.55
N GLU A 95 -4.88 8.93 -0.10
CA GLU A 95 -5.81 7.81 -0.29
C GLU A 95 -5.35 6.55 0.45
N LEU A 96 -6.30 5.67 0.78
CA LEU A 96 -6.01 4.41 1.46
C LEU A 96 -5.32 3.42 0.51
N SER A 97 -4.02 3.22 0.68
CA SER A 97 -3.21 2.31 -0.15
C SER A 97 -3.53 0.85 0.16
N LYS A 98 -4.18 0.18 -0.79
CA LYS A 98 -4.49 -1.26 -0.69
C LYS A 98 -3.22 -2.10 -0.71
N GLU A 99 -2.23 -1.70 -1.48
CA GLU A 99 -0.93 -2.37 -1.52
C GLU A 99 -0.26 -2.34 -0.14
N LYS A 100 -0.22 -1.17 0.51
CA LYS A 100 0.36 -1.02 1.85
C LYS A 100 -0.35 -1.90 2.89
N ALA A 101 -1.68 -1.98 2.80
CA ALA A 101 -2.48 -2.88 3.64
C ALA A 101 -2.13 -4.36 3.41
N VAL A 102 -1.98 -4.80 2.15
CA VAL A 102 -1.59 -6.18 1.84
C VAL A 102 -0.17 -6.48 2.34
N ARG A 103 0.79 -5.57 2.11
CA ARG A 103 2.17 -5.74 2.60
C ARG A 103 2.24 -5.82 4.12
N PHE A 104 1.43 -5.02 4.81
CA PHE A 104 1.29 -5.11 6.26
C PHE A 104 0.79 -6.48 6.69
N THR A 105 -0.30 -6.99 6.11
CA THR A 105 -0.81 -8.32 6.44
C THR A 105 0.22 -9.42 6.17
N MET A 106 0.97 -9.31 5.07
CA MET A 106 2.06 -10.24 4.77
C MET A 106 3.21 -10.20 5.80
N SER A 107 3.41 -9.09 6.51
CA SER A 107 4.44 -9.02 7.57
C SER A 107 4.10 -9.87 8.81
N PHE A 108 2.82 -10.17 9.04
CA PHE A 108 2.38 -11.08 10.10
C PHE A 108 2.44 -12.55 9.68
N MET A 109 2.71 -12.84 8.41
CA MET A 109 2.94 -14.18 7.88
C MET A 109 4.42 -14.55 8.02
N SER A 110 4.89 -14.69 9.26
CA SER A 110 6.32 -14.85 9.57
C SER A 110 6.68 -16.23 10.11
N LYS A 111 5.80 -17.23 9.94
CA LYS A 111 6.07 -18.63 10.32
C LYS A 111 5.76 -19.63 9.20
N ASP A 112 6.50 -20.73 9.21
CA ASP A 112 6.28 -21.96 8.43
C ASP A 112 5.90 -21.76 6.95
N SER A 113 4.71 -22.22 6.58
CA SER A 113 4.24 -22.24 5.20
C SER A 113 3.77 -20.85 4.74
N ALA A 114 3.22 -20.06 5.68
CA ALA A 114 2.82 -18.68 5.45
C ALA A 114 4.02 -17.79 5.10
N GLN A 115 5.14 -17.92 5.83
CA GLN A 115 6.37 -17.17 5.56
C GLN A 115 6.92 -17.45 4.17
N LYS A 116 7.11 -18.72 3.82
CA LYS A 116 7.61 -19.12 2.50
C LYS A 116 6.73 -18.62 1.36
N TRP A 117 5.42 -18.52 1.60
CA TRP A 117 4.51 -17.92 0.62
C TRP A 117 4.63 -16.40 0.55
N ALA A 118 4.64 -15.73 1.71
CA ALA A 118 4.75 -14.28 1.78
C ALA A 118 6.05 -13.78 1.13
N GLU A 119 7.19 -14.41 1.41
CA GLU A 119 8.48 -14.08 0.79
C GLU A 119 8.44 -14.23 -0.74
N ARG A 120 7.87 -15.34 -1.24
CA ARG A 120 7.72 -15.57 -2.68
C ARG A 120 6.85 -14.52 -3.36
N MET A 121 5.80 -14.03 -2.70
CA MET A 121 4.93 -13.01 -3.26
C MET A 121 5.56 -11.61 -3.17
N SER A 122 6.33 -11.33 -2.11
CA SER A 122 7.01 -10.05 -1.90
C SER A 122 8.13 -9.76 -2.90
N ILE A 123 8.79 -10.80 -3.43
CA ILE A 123 9.89 -10.67 -4.41
C ILE A 123 9.38 -10.41 -5.84
N LYS A 124 8.10 -10.70 -6.12
CA LYS A 124 7.53 -10.53 -7.45
C LYS A 124 7.46 -9.05 -7.85
N THR A 125 7.96 -8.75 -9.04
CA THR A 125 7.94 -7.42 -9.64
C THR A 125 7.22 -7.48 -11.01
N PRO A 126 6.12 -6.74 -11.22
CA PRO A 126 5.45 -5.87 -10.24
C PRO A 126 4.81 -6.67 -9.10
N PHE A 127 4.50 -5.99 -7.99
CA PHE A 127 3.82 -6.60 -6.85
C PHE A 127 2.46 -7.19 -7.29
N PRO A 128 2.16 -8.46 -6.97
CA PRO A 128 1.04 -9.18 -7.59
C PRO A 128 -0.34 -8.73 -7.07
N PHE A 129 -0.40 -8.01 -5.96
CA PHE A 129 -1.66 -7.67 -5.30
C PHE A 129 -1.93 -6.16 -5.32
N LEU A 130 -2.49 -5.69 -6.43
CA LEU A 130 -2.94 -4.30 -6.59
C LEU A 130 -4.22 -4.00 -5.78
N THR A 131 -5.02 -5.02 -5.52
CA THR A 131 -6.28 -4.91 -4.77
C THR A 131 -6.30 -5.88 -3.61
N TRP A 132 -7.01 -5.49 -2.56
CA TRP A 132 -7.25 -6.35 -1.39
C TRP A 132 -7.99 -7.64 -1.77
N ASP A 133 -8.89 -7.57 -2.76
CA ASP A 133 -9.69 -8.72 -3.20
C ASP A 133 -8.84 -9.75 -3.96
N ALA A 134 -7.89 -9.30 -4.78
CA ALA A 134 -6.94 -10.18 -5.45
C ALA A 134 -6.07 -10.94 -4.43
N PHE A 135 -5.60 -10.24 -3.40
CA PHE A 135 -4.91 -10.85 -2.26
C PHE A 135 -5.79 -11.86 -1.53
N THR A 136 -7.01 -11.46 -1.15
CA THR A 136 -7.93 -12.30 -0.38
C THR A 136 -8.28 -13.58 -1.13
N LYS A 137 -8.52 -13.51 -2.44
CA LYS A 137 -8.82 -14.69 -3.27
C LYS A 137 -7.66 -15.69 -3.27
N GLU A 138 -6.44 -15.21 -3.50
CA GLU A 138 -5.24 -16.05 -3.54
C GLU A 138 -4.89 -16.60 -2.15
N PHE A 139 -5.10 -15.80 -1.10
CA PHE A 139 -4.93 -16.21 0.29
C PHE A 139 -5.92 -17.33 0.63
N CYS A 140 -7.22 -17.12 0.39
CA CYS A 140 -8.26 -18.10 0.71
C CYS A 140 -8.02 -19.44 -0.02
N SER A 141 -7.61 -19.40 -1.28
CA SER A 141 -7.29 -20.61 -2.04
C SER A 141 -6.16 -21.45 -1.40
N ARG A 142 -5.25 -20.83 -0.65
CA ARG A 142 -4.10 -21.53 -0.03
C ARG A 142 -4.29 -21.85 1.44
N PHE A 143 -4.87 -20.91 2.18
CA PHE A 143 -4.84 -20.85 3.64
C PHE A 143 -6.22 -20.86 4.28
N VAL A 144 -7.29 -21.08 3.52
CA VAL A 144 -8.64 -21.27 4.06
C VAL A 144 -9.16 -22.61 3.59
N GLU A 145 -9.72 -23.37 4.52
CA GLU A 145 -10.36 -24.64 4.19
C GLU A 145 -11.67 -24.39 3.42
N GLU A 146 -11.84 -25.08 2.29
CA GLU A 146 -12.98 -24.87 1.37
C GLU A 146 -14.31 -25.30 2.01
N ASN A 147 -14.26 -26.33 2.87
CA ASN A 147 -15.42 -26.99 3.47
C ASN A 147 -15.48 -26.83 5.00
N GLU A 148 -15.15 -25.66 5.55
CA GLU A 148 -15.29 -25.40 7.00
C GLU A 148 -16.70 -25.71 7.51
N GLN A 149 -17.73 -25.39 6.71
CA GLN A 149 -19.13 -25.61 7.10
C GLN A 149 -19.47 -27.11 7.12
N ASP A 150 -19.09 -27.86 6.08
CA ASP A 150 -19.34 -29.30 6.04
C ASP A 150 -18.53 -30.04 7.11
N HIS A 151 -17.30 -29.60 7.38
CA HIS A 151 -16.48 -30.15 8.46
C HIS A 151 -17.07 -29.81 9.83
N ALA A 152 -17.60 -28.60 10.03
CA ALA A 152 -18.33 -28.23 11.23
C ALA A 152 -19.62 -29.05 11.40
N LEU A 153 -20.36 -29.28 10.30
CA LEU A 153 -21.59 -30.05 10.28
C LEU A 153 -21.32 -31.54 10.59
N HIS A 154 -20.36 -32.17 9.93
CA HIS A 154 -19.91 -33.53 10.26
C HIS A 154 -19.39 -33.65 11.71
N LYS A 155 -18.73 -32.63 12.26
CA LYS A 155 -18.28 -32.61 13.65
C LYS A 155 -19.43 -32.50 14.66
N LEU A 156 -20.51 -31.80 14.30
CA LEU A 156 -21.73 -31.73 15.10
C LEU A 156 -22.51 -33.05 15.05
N GLU A 157 -22.64 -33.65 13.87
CA GLU A 157 -23.33 -34.93 13.68
C GLU A 157 -22.62 -36.09 14.37
N SER A 158 -21.29 -36.16 14.27
CA SER A 158 -20.49 -37.20 14.93
C SER A 158 -20.50 -37.10 16.46
N ARG A 159 -20.65 -35.90 17.04
CA ARG A 159 -20.79 -35.71 18.50
C ARG A 159 -22.17 -36.09 19.03
N ALA A 160 -23.20 -36.13 18.19
CA ALA A 160 -24.54 -36.56 18.58
C ALA A 160 -24.66 -38.09 18.70
N TYR A 161 -23.70 -38.87 18.20
CA TYR A 161 -23.70 -40.32 18.26
C TYR A 161 -22.97 -40.86 19.51
N TYR A 162 -23.37 -40.41 20.70
CA TYR A 162 -23.08 -41.11 21.95
C TYR A 162 -24.39 -41.78 22.42
N MET A 163 -24.80 -42.84 21.73
CA MET A 163 -25.83 -43.74 22.24
C MET A 163 -25.23 -44.45 23.45
N GLY A 164 -25.62 -43.99 24.65
CA GLY A 164 -25.18 -44.54 25.91
C GLY A 164 -25.25 -46.07 25.91
N SER A 165 -24.20 -46.69 26.43
CA SER A 165 -24.15 -48.11 26.69
C SER A 165 -25.44 -48.54 27.39
N ARG A 166 -26.21 -49.36 26.70
CA ARG A 166 -27.37 -50.04 27.23
C ARG A 166 -26.88 -50.98 28.32
N ASP A 167 -27.07 -50.59 29.57
CA ASP A 167 -26.90 -51.46 30.72
C ASP A 167 -28.00 -52.53 30.61
N VAL A 168 -27.61 -53.73 30.19
CA VAL A 168 -28.47 -54.92 30.21
C VAL A 168 -28.17 -55.64 31.51
N PHE A 169 -28.99 -55.35 32.54
CA PHE A 169 -29.11 -56.18 33.73
C PHE A 169 -29.73 -57.55 33.39
#